data_AF-A0A1J3GSD5-F1
#
_entry.id   AF-A0A1J3GSD5-F1
#
_cell.length_a   1.000
_cell.length_b   1.000
_cell.length_c   1.000
_cell.angle_alpha   90.00
_cell.angle_beta   90.00
_cell.angle_gamma   90.00
#
_symmetry.space_group_name_H-M   'P 1'
#
loop_
_entity.id
_entity.type
_entity.pdbx_description
1 polymer ?
#
loop_
_entity_poly.entity_id
_entity_poly.type
_entity_poly.pdbx_seq_one_letter_code
_entity_poly.pdbx_strand_id
1 'polypeptide(L)'
;KKHLLPMDRHKWRAVNMVVARTNQGIEMYIDAMKELEERARACYEGPIGLSSNMFTEMLVLDGCFVLELFRGSDEGFLELGYGRNDPVFAMRGSMHSIQR
;
A
#
# COMPACT_ATOMS: atom_id res chain seq x y z
N LYS A 1 10.04 15.70 -14.41
CA LYS A 1 9.06 14.75 -13.84
C LYS A 1 9.60 14.20 -12.51
N LYS A 2 9.40 14.91 -11.39
CA LYS A 2 9.86 14.49 -10.04
C LYS A 2 8.91 15.03 -8.94
N HIS A 3 7.61 14.74 -9.05
CA HIS A 3 6.63 15.19 -8.05
C HIS A 3 5.56 14.14 -7.70
N LEU A 4 5.91 12.84 -7.70
CA LEU A 4 5.04 11.76 -7.21
C LEU A 4 5.64 10.95 -6.03
N LEU A 5 6.87 11.29 -5.61
CA LEU A 5 7.59 10.68 -4.47
C LEU A 5 6.91 10.77 -3.07
N PRO A 6 5.94 11.66 -2.78
CA PRO A 6 5.37 11.69 -1.42
C PRO A 6 4.67 10.40 -1.01
N MET A 7 3.96 9.74 -1.95
CA MET A 7 3.10 8.61 -1.60
C MET A 7 3.89 7.32 -1.35
N ASP A 8 4.99 7.10 -2.06
CA ASP A 8 5.80 5.89 -1.90
C ASP A 8 6.34 5.76 -0.47
N ARG A 9 6.69 6.89 0.18
CA ARG A 9 7.09 6.88 1.59
C ARG A 9 5.98 6.34 2.50
N HIS A 10 4.72 6.66 2.22
CA HIS A 10 3.58 6.18 3.00
C HIS A 10 3.29 4.69 2.74
N LYS A 11 3.50 4.23 1.50
CA LYS A 11 3.41 2.81 1.15
C LYS A 11 4.48 1.97 1.84
N TRP A 12 5.75 2.42 1.82
CA TRP A 12 6.83 1.78 2.57
C TRP A 12 6.56 1.73 4.06
N ARG A 13 6.01 2.81 4.62
CA ARG A 13 5.58 2.81 6.02
C ARG A 13 4.48 1.77 6.29
N ALA A 14 3.49 1.64 5.41
CA ALA A 14 2.45 0.61 5.54
C ALA A 14 3.04 -0.81 5.51
N VAL A 15 3.98 -1.08 4.60
CA VAL A 15 4.71 -2.37 4.58
C VAL A 15 5.40 -2.63 5.91
N ASN A 16 6.16 -1.65 6.44
CA ASN A 16 6.84 -1.80 7.72
C ASN A 16 5.87 -2.09 8.88
N MET A 17 4.71 -1.44 8.91
CA MET A 17 3.67 -1.70 9.92
C MET A 17 3.10 -3.12 9.79
N VAL A 18 2.82 -3.57 8.56
CA VAL A 18 2.32 -4.92 8.29
C VAL A 18 3.35 -5.99 8.70
N VAL A 19 4.61 -5.82 8.30
CA VAL A 19 5.72 -6.72 8.63
C VAL A 19 5.93 -6.79 10.14
N ALA A 20 5.99 -5.64 10.81
CA ALA A 20 6.18 -5.58 12.27
C ALA A 20 5.02 -6.24 13.03
N ARG A 21 3.78 -6.02 12.59
CA ARG A 21 2.58 -6.56 13.25
C ARG A 21 2.41 -8.06 13.06
N THR A 22 2.76 -8.60 11.89
CA THR A 22 2.61 -10.02 11.58
C THR A 22 3.81 -10.86 11.98
N ASN A 23 4.96 -10.21 12.25
CA ASN A 23 6.24 -10.84 12.50
C ASN A 23 6.67 -11.79 11.36
N GLN A 24 6.30 -11.45 10.11
CA GLN A 24 6.69 -12.17 8.90
C GLN A 24 7.76 -11.41 8.13
N GLY A 25 8.68 -12.13 7.49
CA GLY A 25 9.68 -11.53 6.60
C GLY A 25 9.04 -10.89 5.37
N ILE A 26 9.65 -9.83 4.84
CA ILE A 26 9.16 -9.15 3.64
C ILE A 26 9.17 -10.08 2.41
N GLU A 27 10.08 -11.06 2.42
CA GLU A 27 10.24 -12.07 1.38
C GLU A 27 8.95 -12.87 1.17
N MET A 28 8.21 -13.16 2.25
CA MET A 28 6.93 -13.88 2.16
C MET A 28 5.91 -13.11 1.30
N TYR A 29 5.84 -11.79 1.47
CA TYR A 29 4.92 -10.94 0.71
C TYR A 29 5.36 -10.80 -0.74
N ILE A 30 6.68 -10.68 -0.96
CA ILE A 30 7.26 -10.62 -2.30
C ILE A 30 6.96 -11.92 -3.05
N ASP A 31 7.19 -13.08 -2.44
CA ASP A 31 6.97 -14.37 -3.10
C ASP A 31 5.47 -14.61 -3.38
N ALA A 32 4.59 -14.27 -2.43
CA ALA A 32 3.15 -14.29 -2.67
C ALA A 32 2.72 -13.38 -3.84
N MET A 33 3.32 -12.19 -3.96
CA MET A 33 3.02 -11.29 -5.08
C MET A 33 3.62 -11.75 -6.40
N LYS A 34 4.78 -12.42 -6.41
CA LYS A 34 5.35 -13.02 -7.63
C LYS A 34 4.40 -14.04 -8.24
N GLU A 35 3.77 -14.87 -7.42
CA GLU A 35 2.80 -15.87 -7.87
C GLU A 35 1.55 -15.23 -8.51
N LEU A 36 1.19 -14.02 -8.07
CA LEU A 36 0.04 -13.27 -8.55
C LEU A 36 0.38 -12.27 -9.67
N GLU A 37 1.67 -12.05 -9.93
CA GLU A 37 2.19 -10.95 -10.75
C GLU A 37 1.56 -10.90 -12.15
N GLU A 38 1.63 -12.00 -12.89
CA GLU A 38 1.08 -12.11 -14.24
C GLU A 38 -0.44 -11.88 -14.27
N ARG A 39 -1.17 -12.43 -13.29
CA ARG A 39 -2.62 -12.25 -13.18
C ARG A 39 -2.97 -10.81 -12.86
N ALA A 40 -2.24 -10.19 -11.94
CA ALA A 40 -2.41 -8.79 -11.61
C ALA A 40 -2.11 -7.91 -12.82
N ARG A 41 -0.99 -8.15 -13.51
CA ARG A 41 -0.56 -7.41 -14.71
C ARG A 41 -1.61 -7.48 -15.83
N ALA A 42 -2.21 -8.65 -16.04
CA ALA A 42 -3.27 -8.83 -17.03
C ALA A 42 -4.56 -8.04 -16.73
N CYS A 43 -4.77 -7.62 -15.48
CA CYS A 43 -5.90 -6.79 -15.10
C CYS A 43 -5.68 -5.29 -15.35
N TYR A 44 -4.44 -4.86 -15.63
CA TYR A 44 -4.15 -3.46 -15.96
C TYR A 44 -4.30 -3.22 -17.45
N GLU A 45 -4.88 -2.06 -17.79
CA GLU A 45 -5.03 -1.65 -19.18
C GLU A 45 -3.70 -1.12 -19.75
N GLY A 46 -3.34 -1.59 -20.94
CA GLY A 46 -2.16 -1.15 -21.67
C GLY A 46 -0.84 -1.82 -21.26
N PRO A 47 0.24 -1.60 -22.03
CA PRO A 47 1.53 -2.21 -21.75
C PRO A 47 2.17 -1.60 -20.50
N ILE A 48 2.56 -2.45 -19.56
CA ILE A 48 3.30 -2.05 -18.36
C ILE A 48 4.81 -2.18 -18.64
N GLY A 49 5.50 -1.04 -18.78
CA GLY A 49 6.94 -0.96 -19.05
C GLY A 49 7.85 -1.27 -17.85
N LEU A 50 7.36 -2.01 -16.85
CA LEU A 50 8.11 -2.43 -15.67
C LEU A 50 8.55 -3.88 -15.81
N SER A 51 9.76 -4.19 -15.34
CA SER A 51 10.19 -5.58 -15.19
C SER A 51 9.29 -6.32 -14.20
N SER A 52 9.25 -7.66 -14.26
CA SER A 52 8.44 -8.47 -13.33
C SER A 52 8.79 -8.15 -11.87
N ASN A 53 10.08 -8.00 -11.54
CA ASN A 53 10.50 -7.62 -10.19
C ASN A 53 10.01 -6.22 -9.77
N MET A 54 10.15 -5.21 -10.64
CA MET A 54 9.70 -3.85 -10.30
C MET A 54 8.17 -3.76 -10.18
N PHE A 55 7.44 -4.53 -10.99
CA PHE A 55 5.99 -4.59 -10.88
C PHE A 55 5.54 -5.33 -9.62
N THR A 56 6.21 -6.44 -9.27
CA THR A 56 5.99 -7.16 -8.01
C THR A 56 6.21 -6.25 -6.81
N GLU A 57 7.31 -5.51 -6.78
CA GLU A 57 7.61 -4.57 -5.68
C GLU A 57 6.52 -3.49 -5.57
N MET A 58 6.08 -2.93 -6.70
CA MET A 58 4.97 -1.98 -6.74
C MET A 58 3.67 -2.62 -6.19
N LEU A 59 3.34 -3.86 -6.57
CA LEU A 59 2.16 -4.56 -6.06
C LEU A 59 2.21 -4.80 -4.55
N VAL A 60 3.39 -5.15 -3.99
CA VAL A 60 3.57 -5.31 -2.54
C VAL A 60 3.33 -3.98 -1.83
N LEU A 61 3.97 -2.90 -2.29
CA LEU A 61 3.83 -1.57 -1.72
C LEU A 61 2.37 -1.10 -1.75
N ASP A 62 1.71 -1.22 -2.90
CA ASP A 62 0.35 -0.77 -3.13
C ASP A 62 -0.66 -1.63 -2.37
N GLY A 63 -0.46 -2.96 -2.37
CA GLY A 63 -1.30 -3.92 -1.66
C GLY A 63 -1.28 -3.71 -0.15
N CYS A 64 -0.09 -3.59 0.46
CA CYS A 64 0.01 -3.31 1.89
C CYS A 64 -0.60 -1.94 2.26
N PHE A 65 -0.41 -0.94 1.40
CA PHE A 65 -1.01 0.39 1.61
C PHE A 65 -2.54 0.34 1.60
N VAL A 66 -3.14 -0.30 0.60
CA VAL A 66 -4.60 -0.42 0.48
C VAL A 66 -5.18 -1.27 1.62
N LEU A 67 -4.50 -2.35 2.01
CA LEU A 67 -4.93 -3.16 3.16
C LEU A 67 -4.91 -2.37 4.47
N GLU A 68 -3.87 -1.55 4.72
CA GLU A 68 -3.85 -0.68 5.90
C GLU A 68 -4.94 0.39 5.88
N LEU A 69 -5.28 0.94 4.70
CA LEU A 69 -6.40 1.86 4.56
C LEU A 69 -7.73 1.20 4.93
N PHE A 70 -7.99 0.00 4.41
CA PHE A 70 -9.23 -0.72 4.71
C PHE A 70 -9.32 -1.12 6.18
N ARG A 71 -8.26 -1.72 6.73
CA ARG A 71 -8.22 -2.10 8.14
C ARG A 71 -8.37 -0.90 9.06
N GLY A 72 -7.72 0.22 8.76
CA GLY A 72 -7.83 1.41 9.61
C GLY A 72 -9.15 2.13 9.47
N SER A 73 -9.87 1.92 8.37
CA SER A 73 -11.25 2.41 8.20
C SER A 73 -12.26 1.57 8.98
N ASP A 74 -12.01 0.27 9.14
CA ASP A 74 -12.87 -0.68 9.87
C ASP A 74 -12.55 -0.72 11.38
N GLU A 75 -11.28 -0.97 11.72
CA GLU A 75 -10.78 -1.15 13.09
C GLU A 75 -10.40 0.19 13.76
N GLY A 76 -10.10 1.23 12.96
CA GLY A 76 -9.62 2.53 13.42
C GLY A 76 -8.10 2.70 13.30
N PHE A 77 -7.66 3.78 12.64
CA PHE A 77 -6.24 4.06 12.40
C PHE A 77 -5.38 4.20 13.66
N LEU A 78 -5.97 4.65 14.79
CA LEU A 78 -5.24 4.74 16.06
C LEU A 78 -4.87 3.36 16.61
N GLU A 79 -5.77 2.40 16.48
CA GLU A 79 -5.55 1.00 16.90
C GLU A 79 -4.48 0.33 16.02
N LEU A 80 -4.37 0.76 14.76
CA LEU A 80 -3.29 0.34 13.88
C LEU A 80 -1.93 1.03 14.16
N GLY A 81 -1.87 1.92 15.14
CA GLY A 81 -0.64 2.63 15.52
C GLY A 81 -0.35 3.90 14.71
N TYR A 82 -1.30 4.40 13.92
CA TYR A 82 -1.17 5.68 13.24
C TYR A 82 -1.65 6.84 14.12
N GLY A 83 -0.92 7.95 14.08
CA GLY A 83 -1.23 9.13 14.88
C GLY A 83 -2.48 9.88 14.37
N ARG A 84 -3.14 10.63 15.27
CA ARG A 84 -4.33 11.44 14.92
C ARG A 84 -4.09 12.50 13.83
N ASN A 85 -2.84 12.95 13.71
CA ASN A 85 -2.41 13.95 12.72
C ASN A 85 -1.66 13.31 11.55
N ASP A 86 -1.79 11.99 11.36
CA ASP A 86 -1.17 11.34 10.22
C ASP A 86 -1.73 11.90 8.90
N PRO A 87 -0.89 12.26 7.92
CA PRO A 87 -1.37 12.87 6.69
C PRO A 87 -2.14 11.92 5.77
N VAL A 88 -2.05 10.60 5.99
CA VAL A 88 -2.67 9.58 5.13
C VAL A 88 -3.59 8.64 5.92
N PHE A 89 -3.15 8.19 7.08
CA PHE A 89 -3.87 7.23 7.92
C PHE A 89 -4.50 7.91 9.13
N ALA A 90 -5.32 8.93 8.91
CA ALA A 90 -6.06 9.61 9.97
C ALA A 90 -7.53 9.82 9.59
N MET A 91 -8.40 9.71 10.60
CA MET A 91 -9.87 9.75 10.50
C MET A 91 -10.45 11.04 9.89
N ARG A 92 -9.64 12.08 9.64
CA ARG A 92 -10.09 13.40 9.14
C ARG A 92 -9.89 13.62 7.63
N GLY A 93 -9.15 12.76 6.92
CA GLY A 93 -8.66 13.08 5.57
C GLY A 93 -9.55 12.68 4.38
N SER A 94 -10.48 11.74 4.56
CA SER A 94 -11.14 11.07 3.43
C SER A 94 -12.65 11.30 3.29
N MET A 95 -13.34 11.89 4.28
CA MET A 95 -14.80 12.07 4.21
C MET A 95 -15.27 13.39 3.59
N HIS A 96 -14.39 14.37 3.35
CA HIS A 96 -14.80 15.70 2.89
C HIS A 96 -14.12 16.23 1.61
N SER A 97 -13.24 15.45 0.99
CA SER A 97 -12.45 15.89 -0.18
C SER A 97 -12.96 15.38 -1.53
N ILE A 98 -14.08 14.65 -1.55
CA ILE A 98 -14.83 14.35 -2.78
C ILE A 98 -16.16 15.11 -2.72
N GLN A 99 -16.09 16.43 -2.84
CA GLN A 99 -17.23 17.20 -3.34
C GLN A 99 -16.93 17.49 -4.81
N ARG A 100 -17.81 16.99 -5.68
CA ARG A 100 -17.84 17.34 -7.11
C ARG A 100 -18.23 18.81 -7.29
#